data_AF-A0A0R0JMS2-F1
#
_entry.id   AF-A0A0R0JMS2-F1
#
_cell.length_a   1.000
_cell.length_b   1.000
_cell.length_c   1.000
_cell.angle_alpha   90.00
_cell.angle_beta   90.00
_cell.angle_gamma   90.00
#
_symmetry.space_group_name_H-M   'P 1'
#
loop_
_entity.id
_entity.type
_entity.pdbx_description
1 polymer ?
#
loop_
_entity_poly.entity_id
_entity_poly.type
_entity_poly.pdbx_seq_one_letter_code
_entity_poly.pdbx_strand_id
1 'polypeptide(L)'
;MFYAFALPFSTAKNSYFRQFVYKLANSKLAGYVPPTYNKLRTMFLNACECFTSTFSGFLEKEGTGRRGLLSTSCFKAVGLSIEAKYPLIFSMPCVVHTVNLALKAICEPPNNSSQYNECKWIYALMSDCDDIITFVSHHGKALAIFQKYSTHVLLKVAETRFASHVMMAERLLQVKNALEKMVLDAEWKSFSKTNFESKADKVKECVFFL
;
A
#
# COMPACT_ATOMS: atom_id res chain seq x y z
N MET A 1 6.72 -20.89 -14.58
CA MET A 1 7.77 -20.31 -13.72
C MET A 1 7.23 -19.19 -12.82
N PHE A 2 6.75 -18.06 -13.37
CA PHE A 2 6.33 -16.91 -12.56
C PHE A 2 5.26 -17.22 -11.50
N TYR A 3 4.15 -17.85 -11.90
CA TYR A 3 3.07 -18.21 -10.97
C TYR A 3 3.51 -19.25 -9.92
N ALA A 4 4.13 -20.35 -10.38
CA ALA A 4 4.55 -21.45 -9.50
C ALA A 4 5.61 -21.06 -8.46
N PHE A 5 6.49 -20.11 -8.77
CA PHE A 5 7.57 -19.67 -7.89
C PHE A 5 7.32 -18.30 -7.24
N ALA A 6 6.10 -17.76 -7.37
CA ALA A 6 5.72 -16.44 -6.89
C ALA A 6 6.72 -15.32 -7.31
N LEU A 7 7.30 -15.43 -8.51
CA LEU A 7 8.19 -14.41 -9.03
C LEU A 7 7.35 -13.24 -9.55
N PRO A 8 7.61 -11.99 -9.12
CA PRO A 8 6.91 -10.84 -9.67
C PRO A 8 7.19 -10.70 -11.17
N PHE A 9 6.19 -10.25 -11.93
CA PHE A 9 6.33 -10.02 -13.37
C PHE A 9 7.41 -8.98 -13.72
N SER A 10 7.77 -8.10 -12.77
CA SER A 10 8.92 -7.20 -12.91
C SER A 10 10.24 -7.94 -13.14
N THR A 11 10.36 -9.21 -12.71
CA THR A 11 11.55 -10.04 -12.99
C THR A 11 11.76 -10.18 -14.50
N ALA A 12 10.69 -10.23 -15.31
CA ALA A 12 10.79 -10.31 -16.77
C ALA A 12 11.30 -9.00 -17.42
N LYS A 13 11.22 -7.86 -16.71
CA LYS A 13 11.79 -6.58 -17.15
C LYS A 13 13.26 -6.43 -16.76
N ASN A 14 13.74 -7.21 -15.80
CA ASN A 14 15.12 -7.14 -15.33
C ASN A 14 16.11 -7.57 -16.45
N SER A 15 17.13 -6.74 -16.70
CA SER A 15 18.12 -6.97 -17.76
C SER A 15 18.94 -8.24 -17.51
N TYR A 16 19.33 -8.51 -16.26
CA TYR A 16 20.06 -9.73 -15.88
C TYR A 16 19.22 -10.98 -16.06
N PHE A 17 17.93 -10.94 -15.70
CA PHE A 17 17.02 -12.06 -15.96
C PHE A 17 16.89 -12.34 -17.46
N ARG A 18 16.71 -11.29 -18.28
CA ARG A 18 16.67 -11.42 -19.73
C ARG A 18 17.98 -11.98 -20.31
N GLN A 19 19.12 -11.48 -19.85
CA GLN A 19 20.43 -12.00 -20.26
C GLN A 19 20.64 -13.44 -19.84
N PHE A 20 20.20 -13.82 -18.63
CA PHE A 20 20.25 -15.19 -18.14
C PHE A 20 19.41 -16.12 -19.01
N VAL A 21 18.13 -15.78 -19.26
CA VAL A 21 17.24 -16.57 -20.13
C VAL A 21 17.80 -16.63 -21.56
N TYR A 22 18.29 -15.52 -22.10
CA TYR A 22 18.90 -15.47 -23.42
C TYR A 22 20.15 -16.36 -23.51
N LYS A 23 21.04 -16.30 -22.52
CA LYS A 23 22.22 -17.18 -22.45
C LYS A 23 21.80 -18.64 -22.36
N LEU A 24 20.85 -18.97 -21.48
CA LEU A 24 20.34 -20.34 -21.33
C LEU A 24 19.77 -20.87 -22.66
N ALA A 25 18.94 -20.07 -23.35
CA ALA A 25 18.30 -20.45 -24.61
C ALA A 25 19.29 -20.67 -25.77
N ASN A 26 20.43 -19.95 -25.77
CA ASN A 26 21.44 -20.04 -26.83
C ASN A 26 22.63 -20.96 -26.47
N SER A 27 22.76 -21.40 -25.21
CA SER A 27 23.87 -22.22 -24.77
C SER A 27 23.60 -23.73 -24.93
N LYS A 28 24.59 -24.50 -25.38
CA LYS A 28 24.58 -25.98 -25.32
C LYS A 28 24.89 -26.43 -23.88
N LEU A 29 23.88 -26.45 -23.02
CA LEU A 29 24.00 -26.74 -21.58
C LEU A 29 24.14 -28.22 -21.23
N ALA A 30 24.68 -29.06 -22.11
CA ALA A 30 24.90 -30.47 -21.79
C ALA A 30 25.84 -30.56 -20.56
N GLY A 31 25.30 -31.01 -19.42
CA GLY A 31 26.04 -31.12 -18.15
C GLY A 31 25.98 -29.89 -17.22
N TYR A 32 25.23 -28.83 -17.54
CA TYR A 32 25.07 -27.71 -16.60
C TYR A 32 24.28 -28.17 -15.36
N VAL A 33 24.93 -28.11 -14.20
CA VAL A 33 24.30 -28.33 -12.90
C VAL A 33 24.09 -26.97 -12.25
N PRO A 34 22.84 -26.51 -12.04
CA PRO A 34 22.60 -25.26 -11.35
C PRO A 34 23.18 -25.32 -9.93
N PRO A 35 23.68 -24.20 -9.38
CA PRO A 35 24.21 -24.16 -8.03
C PRO A 35 23.13 -24.62 -7.03
N THR A 36 23.55 -25.43 -6.06
CA THR A 36 22.66 -25.92 -5.01
C THR A 36 22.12 -24.77 -4.17
N TYR A 37 20.98 -24.99 -3.51
CA TYR A 37 20.39 -24.03 -2.57
C TYR A 37 21.43 -23.48 -1.58
N ASN A 38 22.29 -24.32 -1.02
CA ASN A 38 23.31 -23.90 -0.06
C ASN A 38 24.39 -23.00 -0.70
N LYS A 39 24.78 -23.28 -1.95
CA LYS A 39 25.73 -22.44 -2.69
C LYS A 39 25.13 -21.08 -3.02
N LEU A 40 23.87 -21.05 -3.46
CA LEU A 40 23.16 -19.79 -3.67
C LEU A 40 22.98 -19.02 -2.37
N ARG A 41 22.55 -19.69 -1.29
CA ARG A 41 22.33 -19.09 0.03
C ARG A 41 23.61 -18.45 0.55
N THR A 42 24.74 -19.14 0.51
CA THR A 42 26.03 -18.58 0.97
C THR A 42 26.47 -17.37 0.14
N MET A 43 26.30 -17.43 -1.19
CA MET A 43 26.55 -16.26 -2.04
C MET A 43 25.61 -15.09 -1.70
N PHE A 44 24.33 -15.36 -1.44
CA PHE A 44 23.36 -14.34 -1.03
C PHE A 44 23.63 -13.79 0.37
N LEU A 45 24.10 -14.61 1.31
CA LEU A 45 24.47 -14.15 2.66
C LEU A 45 25.68 -13.22 2.60
N ASN A 46 26.72 -13.58 1.85
CA ASN A 46 27.88 -12.71 1.65
C ASN A 46 27.49 -11.39 0.95
N ALA A 47 26.59 -11.48 -0.04
CA ALA A 47 26.00 -10.30 -0.68
C ALA A 47 25.17 -9.46 0.30
N CYS A 48 24.45 -10.09 1.23
CA CYS A 48 23.64 -9.44 2.26
C CYS A 48 24.52 -8.74 3.30
N GLU A 49 25.61 -9.35 3.75
CA GLU A 49 26.62 -8.70 4.62
C GLU A 49 27.24 -7.48 3.92
N CYS A 50 27.41 -7.58 2.60
CA CYS A 50 27.87 -6.44 1.81
C CYS A 50 26.80 -5.37 1.63
N PHE A 51 25.52 -5.77 1.54
CA PHE A 51 24.37 -4.86 1.53
C PHE A 51 24.28 -4.12 2.85
N THR A 52 24.38 -4.80 3.99
CA THR A 52 24.27 -4.19 5.32
C THR A 52 25.39 -3.18 5.57
N SER A 53 26.62 -3.47 5.16
CA SER A 53 27.74 -2.51 5.25
C SER A 53 27.61 -1.31 4.32
N THR A 54 27.08 -1.51 3.10
CA THR A 54 26.81 -0.39 2.18
C THR A 54 25.65 0.47 2.69
N PHE A 55 24.60 -0.18 3.21
CA PHE A 55 23.43 0.47 3.79
C PHE A 55 23.80 1.25 5.06
N SER A 56 24.61 0.67 5.95
CA SER A 56 25.12 1.38 7.14
C SER A 56 25.95 2.60 6.73
N GLY A 57 26.85 2.46 5.76
CA GLY A 57 27.61 3.60 5.24
C GLY A 57 26.75 4.68 4.57
N PHE A 58 25.63 4.29 3.94
CA PHE A 58 24.65 5.25 3.40
C PHE A 58 23.88 5.96 4.52
N LEU A 59 23.43 5.21 5.54
CA LEU A 59 22.79 5.77 6.72
C LEU A 59 23.72 6.73 7.48
N GLU A 60 25.01 6.44 7.55
CA GLU A 60 25.99 7.32 8.18
C GLU A 60 26.17 8.64 7.40
N LYS A 61 26.16 8.58 6.06
CA LYS A 61 26.29 9.76 5.20
C LYS A 61 25.05 10.67 5.21
N GLU A 62 23.86 10.09 5.22
CA GLU A 62 22.58 10.82 5.23
C GLU A 62 22.10 11.14 6.66
N GLY A 63 22.68 10.50 7.68
CA GLY A 63 22.12 10.39 9.04
C GLY A 63 22.61 11.39 10.09
N THR A 64 23.22 12.51 9.70
CA THR A 64 23.45 13.62 10.65
C THR A 64 22.15 14.43 10.84
N GLY A 65 21.18 13.87 11.57
CA GLY A 65 20.16 14.68 12.25
C GLY A 65 18.69 14.29 12.12
N ARG A 66 18.32 13.25 11.36
CA ARG A 66 16.91 12.81 11.30
C ARG A 66 16.77 11.33 11.63
N ARG A 67 16.32 11.05 12.85
CA ARG A 67 15.64 9.79 13.25
C ARG A 67 14.28 9.61 12.52
N GLY A 68 14.20 10.02 11.26
CA GLY A 68 13.00 9.95 10.42
C GLY A 68 12.94 8.63 9.67
N LEU A 69 11.74 8.05 9.59
CA LEU A 69 11.47 6.80 8.88
C LEU A 69 12.19 6.74 7.52
N LEU A 70 12.86 5.62 7.25
CA LEU A 70 13.38 5.30 5.92
C LEU A 70 12.20 5.23 4.94
N SER A 71 12.05 6.27 4.13
CA SER A 71 11.03 6.31 3.09
C SER A 71 11.36 5.29 1.98
N THR A 72 10.35 4.86 1.23
CA THR A 72 10.52 3.96 0.08
C THR A 72 11.50 4.53 -0.96
N SER A 73 11.68 5.85 -1.04
CA SER A 73 12.66 6.48 -1.93
C SER A 73 14.10 6.20 -1.50
N CYS A 74 14.38 6.10 -0.19
CA CYS A 74 15.70 5.73 0.32
C CYS A 74 16.07 4.31 -0.13
N PHE A 75 15.16 3.35 -0.04
CA PHE A 75 15.42 1.98 -0.50
C PHE A 75 15.61 1.89 -2.01
N LYS A 76 14.93 2.75 -2.79
CA LYS A 76 15.17 2.84 -4.23
C LYS A 76 16.56 3.41 -4.54
N ALA A 77 16.97 4.50 -3.89
CA ALA A 77 18.28 5.10 -4.06
C ALA A 77 19.41 4.17 -3.62
N VAL A 78 19.25 3.49 -2.48
CA VAL A 78 20.20 2.48 -2.01
C VAL A 78 20.21 1.27 -2.94
N GLY A 79 19.05 0.81 -3.39
CA GLY A 79 18.94 -0.27 -4.39
C GLY A 79 19.74 0.05 -5.65
N LEU A 80 19.58 1.26 -6.21
CA LEU A 80 20.35 1.71 -7.37
C LEU A 80 21.85 1.83 -7.09
N SER A 81 22.23 2.31 -5.91
CA SER A 81 23.64 2.43 -5.50
C SER A 81 24.31 1.05 -5.36
N ILE A 82 23.56 0.08 -4.85
CA ILE A 82 24.02 -1.31 -4.68
C ILE A 82 24.06 -2.02 -6.01
N GLU A 83 23.07 -1.83 -6.89
CA GLU A 83 23.09 -2.32 -8.27
C GLU A 83 24.29 -1.80 -9.07
N ALA A 84 24.69 -0.54 -8.85
CA ALA A 84 25.86 0.05 -9.50
C ALA A 84 27.17 -0.58 -9.02
N LYS A 85 27.28 -0.93 -7.73
CA LYS A 85 28.49 -1.52 -7.14
C LYS A 85 28.56 -3.04 -7.32
N TYR A 86 27.42 -3.71 -7.32
CA TYR A 86 27.28 -5.15 -7.43
C TYR A 86 26.24 -5.46 -8.51
N PRO A 87 26.66 -5.55 -9.79
CA PRO A 87 25.76 -5.80 -10.92
C PRO A 87 24.89 -7.06 -10.75
N LEU A 88 25.37 -8.04 -9.98
CA LEU A 88 24.64 -9.28 -9.72
C LEU A 88 23.55 -9.15 -8.65
N ILE A 89 23.52 -8.04 -7.89
CA ILE A 89 22.50 -7.74 -6.89
C ILE A 89 21.55 -6.73 -7.52
N PHE A 90 20.29 -7.12 -7.71
CA PHE A 90 19.25 -6.22 -8.17
C PHE A 90 18.09 -6.14 -7.18
N SER A 91 17.46 -4.97 -7.12
CA SER A 91 16.29 -4.71 -6.31
C SER A 91 15.06 -5.27 -7.02
N MET A 92 14.38 -6.19 -6.34
CA MET A 92 13.06 -6.64 -6.76
C MET A 92 12.00 -5.88 -5.97
N PRO A 93 11.04 -5.19 -6.64
CA PRO A 93 9.94 -4.58 -5.92
C PRO A 93 9.18 -5.70 -5.21
N CYS A 94 8.85 -5.47 -3.95
CA CYS A 94 8.04 -6.42 -3.17
C CYS A 94 6.72 -6.67 -3.92
N VAL A 95 6.37 -7.96 -4.12
CA VAL A 95 5.11 -8.35 -4.76
C VAL A 95 3.93 -7.71 -4.03
N VAL A 96 3.94 -7.78 -2.70
CA VAL A 96 2.91 -7.18 -1.83
C VAL A 96 2.85 -5.66 -2.01
N HIS A 97 4.00 -4.98 -2.11
CA HIS A 97 4.03 -3.54 -2.36
C HIS A 97 3.48 -3.18 -3.74
N THR A 98 3.78 -4.00 -4.76
CA THR A 98 3.26 -3.80 -6.13
C THR A 98 1.74 -3.97 -6.16
N VAL A 99 1.22 -5.00 -5.50
CA VAL A 99 -0.23 -5.21 -5.35
C VAL A 99 -0.87 -4.06 -4.58
N ASN A 100 -0.24 -3.58 -3.49
CA ASN A 100 -0.75 -2.43 -2.74
C ASN A 100 -0.83 -1.16 -3.60
N LEU A 101 0.20 -0.90 -4.41
CA LEU A 101 0.21 0.23 -5.33
C LEU A 101 -0.86 0.09 -6.42
N ALA A 102 -1.08 -1.12 -6.94
CA ALA A 102 -2.15 -1.38 -7.90
C ALA A 102 -3.53 -1.13 -7.28
N LEU A 103 -3.78 -1.62 -6.06
CA LEU A 103 -5.00 -1.35 -5.32
C LEU A 103 -5.19 0.15 -5.06
N LYS A 104 -4.12 0.85 -4.63
CA LYS A 104 -4.15 2.30 -4.45
C LYS A 104 -4.47 3.04 -5.75
N ALA A 105 -3.89 2.63 -6.88
CA ALA A 105 -4.19 3.23 -8.18
C ALA A 105 -5.63 3.00 -8.65
N ILE A 106 -6.26 1.90 -8.25
CA ILE A 106 -7.69 1.66 -8.50
C ILE A 106 -8.56 2.55 -7.60
N CYS A 107 -8.20 2.68 -6.32
CA CYS A 107 -8.94 3.51 -5.36
C CYS A 107 -8.71 5.02 -5.52
N GLU A 108 -7.56 5.43 -6.07
CA GLU A 108 -7.13 6.81 -6.30
C GLU A 108 -6.50 6.93 -7.70
N PRO A 109 -7.31 6.82 -8.77
CA PRO A 109 -6.80 6.85 -10.14
C PRO A 109 -6.24 8.23 -10.48
N PRO A 110 -5.10 8.32 -11.21
CA PRO A 110 -4.60 9.60 -11.69
C PRO A 110 -5.62 10.25 -12.62
N ASN A 111 -5.90 11.55 -12.44
CA ASN A 111 -6.87 12.31 -13.25
C ASN A 111 -6.61 12.24 -14.77
N ASN A 112 -5.37 12.00 -15.18
CA ASN A 112 -4.94 11.95 -16.58
C ASN A 112 -4.77 10.52 -17.12
N SER A 113 -5.25 9.51 -16.40
CA SER A 113 -5.13 8.09 -16.79
C SER A 113 -6.33 7.64 -17.62
N SER A 114 -6.11 6.73 -18.58
CA SER A 114 -7.21 6.14 -19.35
C SER A 114 -8.17 5.33 -18.46
N GLN A 115 -7.67 4.81 -17.34
CA GLN A 115 -8.41 4.04 -16.34
C GLN A 115 -9.31 4.91 -15.45
N TYR A 116 -9.14 6.25 -15.45
CA TYR A 116 -9.89 7.12 -14.55
C TYR A 116 -11.40 6.94 -14.69
N ASN A 117 -11.92 6.87 -15.93
CA ASN A 117 -13.35 6.69 -16.17
C ASN A 117 -13.89 5.34 -15.66
N GLU A 118 -13.08 4.29 -15.73
CA GLU A 118 -13.43 2.94 -15.25
C GLU A 118 -13.42 2.85 -13.71
N CYS A 119 -12.50 3.58 -13.06
CA CYS A 119 -12.31 3.56 -11.61
C CYS A 119 -12.97 4.73 -10.87
N LYS A 120 -13.56 5.71 -11.57
CA LYS A 120 -14.12 6.92 -10.96
C LYS A 120 -15.17 6.63 -9.89
N TRP A 121 -16.01 5.62 -10.10
CA TRP A 121 -17.03 5.23 -9.13
C TRP A 121 -16.40 4.63 -7.86
N ILE A 122 -15.28 3.91 -7.98
CA ILE A 122 -14.52 3.39 -6.83
C ILE A 122 -13.90 4.56 -6.07
N TYR A 123 -13.29 5.51 -6.78
CA TYR A 123 -12.76 6.73 -6.18
C TYR A 123 -13.82 7.51 -5.41
N ALA A 124 -15.01 7.70 -6.00
CA ALA A 124 -16.13 8.36 -5.35
C ALA A 124 -16.56 7.61 -4.07
N LEU A 125 -16.72 6.28 -4.14
CA LEU A 125 -17.05 5.45 -2.98
C LEU A 125 -15.99 5.54 -1.88
N MET A 126 -14.70 5.49 -2.23
CA MET A 126 -13.61 5.61 -1.26
C MET A 126 -13.55 7.01 -0.63
N SER A 127 -13.86 8.06 -1.41
CA SER A 127 -13.97 9.43 -0.90
C SER A 127 -15.11 9.55 0.12
N ASP A 128 -16.28 8.98 -0.17
CA ASP A 128 -17.43 8.98 0.74
C ASP A 128 -17.11 8.21 2.04
N CYS A 129 -16.40 7.08 1.92
CA CYS A 129 -15.91 6.33 3.08
C CYS A 129 -14.98 7.17 3.96
N ASP A 130 -14.00 7.87 3.36
CA ASP A 130 -13.07 8.73 4.10
C ASP A 130 -13.78 9.93 4.75
N ASP A 131 -14.80 10.50 4.08
CA ASP A 131 -15.61 11.59 4.62
C ASP A 131 -16.42 11.15 5.85
N ILE A 132 -17.05 9.97 5.82
CA ILE A 132 -17.75 9.40 6.98
C ILE A 132 -16.78 9.23 8.14
N ILE A 133 -15.62 8.59 7.91
CA ILE A 133 -14.66 8.28 8.97
C ILE A 133 -14.04 9.55 9.52
N THR A 134 -13.68 10.50 8.67
CA THR A 134 -13.11 11.78 9.07
C THR A 134 -14.12 12.59 9.87
N PHE A 135 -15.38 12.64 9.47
CA PHE A 135 -16.43 13.33 10.22
C PHE A 135 -16.63 12.70 11.60
N VAL A 136 -16.85 11.39 11.67
CA VAL A 136 -17.07 10.71 12.95
C VAL A 136 -15.85 10.83 13.87
N SER A 137 -14.64 10.72 13.33
CA SER A 137 -13.40 10.80 14.13
C SER A 137 -13.11 12.22 14.64
N HIS A 138 -13.40 13.26 13.86
CA HIS A 138 -13.12 14.64 14.24
C HIS A 138 -14.24 15.31 15.07
N HIS A 139 -15.46 14.76 15.04
CA HIS A 139 -16.58 15.30 15.81
C HIS A 139 -16.88 14.40 17.00
N GLY A 140 -16.38 14.77 18.18
CA GLY A 140 -16.56 13.99 19.42
C GLY A 140 -18.02 13.64 19.73
N LYS A 141 -18.97 14.49 19.34
CA LYS A 141 -20.40 14.17 19.46
C LYS A 141 -20.87 13.06 18.51
N ALA A 142 -20.46 13.11 17.24
CA ALA A 142 -20.77 12.03 16.29
C ALA A 142 -20.13 10.71 16.74
N LEU A 143 -18.88 10.77 17.23
CA LEU A 143 -18.20 9.62 17.82
C LEU A 143 -18.96 9.05 19.02
N ALA A 144 -19.43 9.90 19.93
CA ALA A 144 -20.19 9.47 21.11
C ALA A 144 -21.51 8.79 20.73
N ILE A 145 -22.24 9.31 19.73
CA ILE A 145 -23.46 8.67 19.22
C ILE A 145 -23.12 7.33 18.57
N PHE A 146 -22.09 7.28 17.72
CA PHE A 146 -21.64 6.04 17.07
C PHE A 146 -21.30 4.94 18.08
N GLN A 147 -20.60 5.30 19.15
CA GLN A 147 -20.19 4.38 20.23
C GLN A 147 -21.37 3.80 21.03
N LYS A 148 -22.57 4.41 20.97
CA LYS A 148 -23.79 3.80 21.54
C LYS A 148 -24.24 2.57 20.76
N TYR A 149 -23.97 2.53 19.46
CA TYR A 149 -24.48 1.51 18.54
C TYR A 149 -23.39 0.54 18.05
N SER A 150 -22.12 0.86 18.25
CA SER A 150 -21.00 0.01 17.86
C SER A 150 -19.88 0.03 18.91
N THR A 151 -19.31 -1.14 19.19
CA THR A 151 -18.07 -1.29 19.95
C THR A 151 -16.83 -1.25 19.04
N HIS A 152 -17.02 -1.22 17.72
CA HIS A 152 -15.92 -1.22 16.76
C HIS A 152 -15.31 0.17 16.59
N VAL A 153 -14.02 0.20 16.26
CA VAL A 153 -13.30 1.43 15.92
C VAL A 153 -13.34 1.63 14.41
N LEU A 154 -13.62 2.86 13.97
CA LEU A 154 -13.52 3.25 12.56
C LEU A 154 -12.05 3.35 12.17
N LEU A 155 -11.67 2.67 11.08
CA LEU A 155 -10.29 2.60 10.62
C LEU A 155 -10.04 3.66 9.55
N LYS A 156 -9.17 4.63 9.84
CA LYS A 156 -8.69 5.57 8.83
C LYS A 156 -7.62 4.93 7.95
N VAL A 157 -7.55 5.37 6.69
CA VAL A 157 -6.47 5.00 5.76
C VAL A 157 -5.12 5.30 6.41
N ALA A 158 -4.31 4.25 6.60
CA ALA A 158 -2.93 4.38 7.05
C ALA A 158 -2.00 4.12 5.86
N GLU A 159 -1.14 5.08 5.53
CA GLU A 159 -0.25 5.03 4.36
C GLU A 159 0.66 3.79 4.30
N THR A 160 0.94 3.19 5.47
CA THR A 160 1.88 2.07 5.63
C THR A 160 1.21 0.70 5.69
N ARG A 161 -0.12 0.61 5.68
CA ARG A 161 -0.84 -0.68 5.75
C ARG A 161 -1.26 -1.13 4.36
N PHE A 162 -1.08 -2.42 4.09
CA PHE A 162 -1.54 -3.05 2.85
C PHE A 162 -3.06 -2.92 2.72
N ALA A 163 -3.54 -2.57 1.52
CA ALA A 163 -4.95 -2.47 1.13
C ALA A 163 -5.79 -1.56 2.06
N SER A 164 -5.21 -0.47 2.56
CA SER A 164 -5.84 0.43 3.53
C SER A 164 -7.25 0.91 3.14
N HIS A 165 -7.47 1.26 1.86
CA HIS A 165 -8.78 1.68 1.35
C HIS A 165 -9.81 0.56 1.38
N VAL A 166 -9.41 -0.65 0.98
CA VAL A 166 -10.30 -1.83 0.98
C VAL A 166 -10.67 -2.19 2.43
N MET A 167 -9.70 -2.20 3.33
CA MET A 167 -9.94 -2.47 4.77
C MET A 167 -10.86 -1.42 5.41
N MET A 168 -10.73 -0.15 4.98
CA MET A 168 -11.59 0.95 5.43
C MET A 168 -13.04 0.72 5.00
N ALA A 169 -13.28 0.46 3.71
CA ALA A 169 -14.60 0.19 3.17
C ALA A 169 -15.24 -1.06 3.79
N GLU A 170 -14.47 -2.15 3.94
CA GLU A 170 -14.92 -3.37 4.60
C GLU A 170 -15.36 -3.11 6.05
N ARG A 171 -14.59 -2.29 6.80
CA ARG A 171 -14.95 -1.94 8.18
C ARG A 171 -16.25 -1.15 8.24
N LEU A 172 -16.45 -0.19 7.31
CA LEU A 172 -17.69 0.59 7.24
C LEU A 172 -18.90 -0.29 6.95
N LEU A 173 -18.77 -1.25 6.04
CA LEU A 173 -19.83 -2.22 5.75
C LEU A 173 -20.20 -3.05 7.00
N GLN A 174 -19.21 -3.49 7.78
CA GLN A 174 -19.47 -4.23 9.03
C GLN A 174 -20.23 -3.41 10.08
N VAL A 175 -20.05 -2.09 10.10
CA VAL A 175 -20.71 -1.18 11.05
C VAL A 175 -21.87 -0.38 10.43
N LYS A 176 -22.31 -0.73 9.21
CA LYS A 176 -23.34 0.00 8.46
C LYS A 176 -24.60 0.26 9.30
N ASN A 177 -25.14 -0.77 9.93
CA ASN A 177 -26.33 -0.66 10.78
C ASN A 177 -26.12 0.32 11.96
N ALA A 178 -24.91 0.37 12.53
CA ALA A 178 -24.60 1.33 13.59
C ALA A 178 -24.47 2.76 13.05
N LEU A 179 -23.95 2.94 11.83
CA LEU A 179 -23.90 4.24 11.15
C LEU A 179 -25.30 4.74 10.81
N GLU A 180 -26.18 3.88 10.30
CA GLU A 180 -27.59 4.23 10.02
C GLU A 180 -28.31 4.67 11.30
N LYS A 181 -28.13 3.94 12.41
CA LYS A 181 -28.67 4.35 13.71
C LYS A 181 -28.08 5.66 14.22
N MET A 182 -26.79 5.90 13.99
CA MET A 182 -26.11 7.15 14.38
C MET A 182 -26.73 8.37 13.69
N VAL A 183 -26.95 8.31 12.36
CA VAL A 183 -27.51 9.44 11.60
C VAL A 183 -29.02 9.64 11.82
N LEU A 184 -29.68 8.66 12.44
CA LEU A 184 -31.09 8.70 12.84
C LEU A 184 -31.30 9.01 14.34
N ASP A 185 -30.23 9.04 15.14
CA ASP A 185 -30.30 9.34 16.58
C ASP A 185 -30.87 10.75 16.81
N ALA A 186 -31.67 10.91 17.87
CA ALA A 186 -32.27 12.19 18.21
C ALA A 186 -31.23 13.30 18.44
N GLU A 187 -30.05 12.93 18.96
CA GLU A 187 -28.94 13.86 19.17
C GLU A 187 -28.23 14.28 17.88
N TRP A 188 -28.40 13.53 16.77
CA TRP A 188 -27.87 13.93 15.46
C TRP A 188 -28.45 15.26 14.99
N LYS A 189 -29.70 15.55 15.37
CA LYS A 189 -30.37 16.84 15.06
C LYS A 189 -29.62 18.06 15.60
N SER A 190 -28.73 17.88 16.58
CA SER A 190 -27.90 18.98 17.09
C SER A 190 -26.85 19.51 16.11
N PHE A 191 -26.57 18.78 15.02
CA PHE A 191 -25.77 19.31 13.91
C PHE A 191 -26.54 20.28 13.02
N SER A 192 -27.87 20.32 13.11
CA SER A 192 -28.67 21.29 12.36
C SER A 192 -28.40 22.71 12.86
N LYS A 193 -28.32 23.68 11.95
CA LYS A 193 -27.98 25.09 12.22
C LYS A 193 -26.58 25.29 12.80
N THR A 194 -25.68 24.33 12.61
CA THR A 194 -24.26 24.48 12.92
C THR A 194 -23.45 24.62 11.64
N ASN A 195 -22.20 25.08 11.74
CA ASN A 195 -21.28 25.14 10.60
C ASN A 195 -20.95 23.75 9.99
N PHE A 196 -21.42 22.66 10.62
CA PHE A 196 -21.19 21.29 10.19
C PHE A 196 -22.43 20.65 9.55
N GLU A 197 -23.55 21.37 9.43
CA GLU A 197 -24.82 20.85 8.90
C GLU A 197 -24.64 20.23 7.51
N SER A 198 -24.00 20.93 6.57
CA SER A 198 -23.75 20.41 5.22
C SER A 198 -22.88 19.15 5.19
N LYS A 199 -21.91 19.03 6.10
CA LYS A 199 -21.07 17.83 6.23
C LYS A 199 -21.85 16.68 6.87
N ALA A 200 -22.68 16.97 7.87
CA ALA A 200 -23.53 15.97 8.52
C ALA A 200 -24.59 15.43 7.56
N ASP A 201 -25.18 16.29 6.72
CA ASP A 201 -26.12 15.88 5.67
C ASP A 201 -25.43 15.02 4.60
N LYS A 202 -24.22 15.42 4.16
CA LYS A 202 -23.42 14.57 3.25
C LYS A 202 -23.16 13.20 3.87
N VAL A 203 -22.72 13.13 5.13
CA VAL A 203 -22.48 11.85 5.83
C VAL A 203 -23.76 11.02 5.89
N LYS A 204 -24.90 11.65 6.15
CA LYS A 204 -26.19 10.98 6.17
C LYS A 204 -26.53 10.38 4.81
N GLU A 205 -26.34 11.12 3.73
CA GLU A 205 -26.52 10.61 2.37
C GLU A 205 -25.58 9.42 2.10
N CYS A 206 -24.28 9.59 2.33
CA CYS A 206 -23.28 8.53 2.11
C CYS A 206 -23.62 7.25 2.88
N VAL A 207 -24.05 7.35 4.14
CA VAL A 207 -24.40 6.18 4.98
C VAL A 207 -25.56 5.37 4.39
N PHE A 208 -26.55 6.01 3.76
CA PHE A 208 -27.66 5.29 3.12
C PHE A 208 -27.29 4.68 1.76
N PHE A 209 -26.20 5.13 1.13
CA PHE A 209 -25.71 4.61 -0.15
C PHE A 209 -24.57 3.58 -0.01
N LEU A 210 -23.99 3.39 1.19
CA LEU A 210 -23.05 2.31 1.51
C LEU A 210 -23.71 0.93 1.45
#